data_AF-A0A0M3IMI9-F1
#
_entry.id   AF-A0A0M3IMI9-F1
#
_cell.length_a   1.000
_cell.length_b   1.000
_cell.length_c   1.000
_cell.angle_alpha   90.00
_cell.angle_beta   90.00
_cell.angle_gamma   90.00
#
_symmetry.space_group_name_H-M   'P 1'
#
loop_
_entity.id
_entity.type
_entity.pdbx_description
1 polymer ?
#
loop_
_entity_poly.entity_id
_entity_poly.type
_entity_poly.pdbx_seq_one_letter_code
_entity_poly.pdbx_strand_id
1 'polypeptide(L)' 'MRAAILKFQRFADLPMTGVLDRATLRKMSMSRCGNRDVGDLPIPMRVKFRSRRTKRYAIEG' A
#
# COMPACT_ATOMS: atom_id res chain seq x y z
N MET A 1 9.48 15.62 -4.84
CA MET A 1 9.80 14.83 -3.61
C MET A 1 8.82 15.12 -2.47
N ARG A 2 8.66 16.38 -2.01
CA ARG A 2 7.75 16.76 -0.91
C ARG A 2 6.32 16.20 -1.00
N ALA A 3 5.70 16.28 -2.18
CA ALA A 3 4.35 15.76 -2.40
C ALA A 3 4.22 14.24 -2.14
N ALA A 4 5.25 13.45 -2.43
CA ALA A 4 5.25 12.02 -2.17
C ALA A 4 5.35 11.72 -0.67
N ILE A 5 6.17 12.49 0.06
CA ILE A 5 6.28 12.39 1.52
C ILE A 5 4.94 12.73 2.19
N LEU A 6 4.27 13.79 1.74
CA LEU A 6 2.94 14.16 2.24
C LEU A 6 1.89 13.07 2.01
N LYS A 7 1.89 12.44 0.82
CA LYS A 7 1.00 11.30 0.53
C LYS A 7 1.25 10.13 1.46
N PHE A 8 2.51 9.79 1.70
CA PHE A 8 2.87 8.71 2.64
C PHE A 8 2.46 9.06 4.08
N GLN A 9 2.78 10.27 4.54
CA GLN A 9 2.41 10.73 5.90
C GLN A 9 0.90 10.69 6.10
N ARG A 10 0.12 11.10 5.09
CA ARG A 10 -1.33 10.97 5.10
C ARG A 10 -1.80 9.51 5.17
N PHE A 11 -1.20 8.63 4.37
CA PHE A 11 -1.55 7.20 4.38
C PHE A 11 -1.21 6.52 5.71
N ALA A 12 -0.10 6.92 6.33
CA ALA A 12 0.41 6.34 7.56
C ALA A 12 -0.10 7.03 8.84
N ASP A 13 -1.09 7.92 8.71
CA ASP A 13 -1.65 8.75 9.79
C ASP A 13 -0.59 9.49 10.63
N LEU A 14 0.40 10.07 9.94
CA LEU A 14 1.45 10.91 10.51
C LEU A 14 1.16 12.40 10.25
N PRO A 15 1.73 13.31 11.07
CA PRO A 15 1.70 14.74 10.78
C PRO A 15 2.26 15.03 9.37
N MET A 16 1.49 15.77 8.57
CA MET A 16 1.83 16.08 7.17
C MET A 16 2.84 17.22 7.06
N THR A 17 4.07 16.99 7.55
CA THR A 17 5.17 17.96 7.51
C THR A 17 5.76 18.11 6.10
N GLY A 18 5.66 17.06 5.29
CA GLY A 18 6.28 16.97 3.97
C GLY A 18 7.81 16.85 4.02
N VAL A 19 8.37 16.63 5.20
CA VAL A 19 9.79 16.43 5.46
C VAL A 19 10.00 14.99 5.91
N LEU A 20 11.16 14.41 5.56
CA LEU A 20 11.54 13.07 5.98
C LEU A 20 12.03 13.09 7.44
N ASP A 21 11.10 13.32 8.38
CA ASP A 21 11.39 13.37 9.80
C ASP A 21 11.60 11.98 10.43
N ARG A 22 12.06 11.96 11.69
CA ARG A 22 12.37 10.71 12.41
C ARG A 22 11.16 9.78 12.53
N ALA A 23 9.95 10.34 12.67
CA ALA A 23 8.73 9.56 12.78
C ALA A 23 8.39 8.89 11.43
N THR A 24 8.53 9.62 10.33
CA THR A 24 8.35 9.14 8.96
C THR A 24 9.35 8.04 8.64
N LEU A 25 10.64 8.25 8.94
CA LEU A 25 11.70 7.26 8.74
C LEU A 25 11.43 5.96 9.52
N ARG A 26 11.10 6.08 10.82
CA ARG A 26 10.78 4.93 11.66
C ARG A 26 9.60 4.13 11.11
N LYS A 27 8.58 4.81 10.59
CA LYS A 27 7.41 4.15 10.01
C LYS A 27 7.74 3.46 8.68
N MET A 28 8.58 4.08 7.84
CA MET A 28 9.05 3.49 6.58
C MET A 28 9.94 2.26 6.78
N SER A 29 10.70 2.19 7.88
CA SER A 29 11.59 1.07 8.17
C SER A 29 10.89 -0.15 8.78
N MET A 30 9.60 -0.07 9.11
CA MET A 30 8.85 -1.21 9.63
C MET A 30 8.55 -2.23 8.52
N SER A 31 8.57 -3.52 8.87
CA SER A 31 8.13 -4.58 7.96
C SER A 31 6.70 -4.35 7.48
N ARG A 32 6.47 -4.49 6.18
CA ARG A 32 5.18 -4.24 5.53
C ARG A 32 4.98 -5.16 4.34
N CYS A 33 3.76 -5.19 3.79
CA CYS A 33 3.52 -5.87 2.52
C CYS A 33 4.20 -5.13 1.36
N GLY A 34 4.57 -5.88 0.32
CA GLY A 34 5.14 -5.35 -0.92
C GLY A 34 4.11 -4.75 -1.88
N ASN A 35 2.83 -4.74 -1.50
CA ASN A 35 1.78 -4.11 -2.31
C ASN A 35 1.87 -2.58 -2.18
N ARG A 36 1.53 -1.89 -3.28
CA ARG A 36 1.44 -0.43 -3.30
C ARG A 36 0.31 0.07 -2.41
N ASP A 37 0.56 1.15 -1.68
CA ASP A 37 -0.42 1.79 -0.79
C ASP A 37 -1.52 2.54 -1.56
N VAL A 38 -1.14 3.17 -2.68
CA VAL A 38 -2.06 3.90 -3.57
C VAL A 38 -2.01 3.27 -4.96
N GLY A 39 -3.19 3.03 -5.54
CA GLY A 39 -3.33 2.41 -6.84
C GLY A 39 -3.50 3.43 -7.95
N ASP A 40 -2.55 3.49 -8.88
CA ASP A 40 -2.73 4.06 -10.24
C ASP A 40 -3.06 2.96 -11.27
N LEU A 41 -3.48 1.78 -10.80
CA LEU A 41 -3.69 0.62 -11.66
C LEU A 41 -5.08 0.67 -12.31
N PRO A 42 -5.20 0.37 -13.62
CA PRO A 42 -6.48 0.14 -14.29
C PRO A 42 -7.12 -1.21 -13.91
N ILE A 43 -6.85 -1.69 -12.69
CA ILE A 43 -7.56 -2.85 -12.16
C ILE A 43 -8.91 -2.29 -11.71
N PRO A 44 -10.06 -2.83 -12.19
CA PRO A 44 -11.34 -2.37 -11.72
C PRO A 44 -11.34 -2.47 -10.20
N MET A 45 -11.65 -1.34 -9.54
CA MET A 45 -11.73 -1.16 -8.08
C MET A 45 -12.51 -2.30 -7.39
N ARG A 46 -13.29 -3.05 -8.17
CA ARG A 46 -14.00 -4.25 -7.78
C ARG A 46 -13.66 -5.42 -8.73
N VAL A 47 -12.57 -6.15 -8.46
CA VAL A 47 -12.36 -7.47 -9.06
C VAL A 47 -13.35 -8.44 -8.41
N LYS A 48 -14.59 -8.47 -8.91
CA LYS A 48 -15.53 -9.54 -8.57
C LYS A 48 -15.06 -10.80 -9.29
N PHE A 49 -14.46 -11.72 -8.55
CA PHE A 49 -14.31 -13.09 -9.05
C PHE A 49 -15.70 -13.60 -9.43
N ARG A 50 -15.95 -13.85 -10.73
CA ARG A 50 -17.21 -14.44 -11.20
C ARG A 50 -17.23 -15.89 -10.71
N SER A 51 -17.76 -16.10 -9.50
CA SER A 51 -17.75 -17.41 -8.84
C SER A 51 -18.70 -18.38 -9.53
N ARG A 52 -18.18 -19.10 -10.52
CA ARG A 52 -18.61 -20.48 -10.80
C ARG A 52 -17.48 -21.50 -10.59
N ARG A 53 -16.24 -21.04 -10.44
CA ARG A 53 -15.07 -21.88 -10.12
C ARG A 53 -14.68 -21.64 -8.66
N THR A 54 -14.63 -22.70 -7.86
CA THR A 54 -14.07 -22.66 -6.51
C THR A 54 -12.62 -22.15 -6.59
N LYS A 55 -12.24 -21.20 -5.73
CA LYS A 55 -10.87 -20.69 -5.67
C LYS A 55 -9.95 -21.86 -5.30
N ARG A 56 -9.06 -22.24 -6.21
CA ARG A 56 -8.05 -23.28 -5.99
C ARG A 56 -6.71 -22.59 -5.83
N TYR A 57 -5.99 -22.93 -4.77
CA TYR A 57 -4.62 -22.54 -4.56
C TYR A 57 -3.77 -23.81 -4.61
N ALA A 58 -2.57 -23.72 -5.17
CA ALA A 58 -1.55 -24.76 -5.08
C ALA A 58 -0.39 -24.14 -4.30
N ILE A 59 -0.04 -24.73 -3.16
CA ILE A 59 1.19 -24.42 -2.46
C ILE A 59 2.08 -25.62 -2.74
N GLU A 60 2.88 -25.55 -3.79
CA GLU A 60 3.95 -26.53 -3.98
C GLU A 60 5.06 -26.18 -2.98
N GLY A 61 5.45 -27.17 -2.17
CA GLY A 61 6.49 -27.06 -1.15
C GLY A 61 7.84 -27.47 -1.68
#